data_AF-A0A814SCY2-F1
#
_entry.id   AF-A0A814SCY2-F1
#
_cell.length_a   1.000
_cell.length_b   1.000
_cell.length_c   1.000
_cell.angle_alpha   90.00
_cell.angle_beta   90.00
_cell.angle_gamma   90.00
#
_symmetry.space_group_name_H-M   'P 1'
#
loop_
_entity.id
_entity.type
_entity.pdbx_description
1 polymer ?
#
loop_
_entity_poly.entity_id
_entity_poly.type
_entity_poly.pdbx_seq_one_letter_code
_entity_poly.pdbx_strand_id
1 'polypeptide(L)'
;VQFTPLGAVDPRVAVSGLKSALTSLAKAPLKPQQKVVMLRTYLIPRLIFAFTHTECYPKLMGQQDRLIRRWLKATLRPQTSVCTEFFYLPVKERGLGMGKLYDIIGIAKIGLYSSFFRAGDECLRVLVETQGSAMHSRWYNAMKLGNRPAAVEINKRNVLKIDESRTRLSETVHGSGSTVFRASPITNQWLSG
;
A
#
# COMPACT_ATOMS: atom_id res chain seq x y z
N VAL A 1 3.73 1.89 -19.62
CA VAL A 1 4.74 1.77 -18.53
C VAL A 1 6.09 1.78 -19.21
N GLN A 2 7.07 2.52 -18.68
CA GLN A 2 8.45 2.46 -19.18
C GLN A 2 9.28 1.62 -18.20
N PHE A 3 10.15 0.78 -18.77
CA PHE A 3 10.99 -0.14 -18.01
C PHE A 3 12.44 0.30 -18.11
N THR A 4 13.18 0.05 -17.04
CA THR A 4 14.63 0.14 -17.00
C THR A 4 15.25 -0.97 -17.86
N PRO A 5 16.53 -0.88 -18.23
CA PRO A 5 17.24 -1.95 -18.93
C PRO A 5 17.26 -3.30 -18.18
N LEU A 6 16.96 -3.28 -16.88
CA LEU A 6 16.86 -4.44 -16.00
C LEU A 6 15.43 -5.02 -15.93
N GLY A 7 14.49 -4.55 -16.76
CA GLY A 7 13.11 -5.03 -16.80
C GLY A 7 12.22 -4.52 -15.65
N ALA A 8 12.78 -3.83 -14.65
CA ALA A 8 12.01 -3.19 -13.59
C ALA A 8 11.38 -1.88 -14.05
N VAL A 9 10.24 -1.48 -13.48
CA VAL A 9 9.57 -0.20 -13.75
C VAL A 9 10.50 0.97 -13.45
N ASP A 10 10.58 1.92 -14.38
CA ASP A 10 11.34 3.16 -14.16
C ASP A 10 10.70 3.97 -13.01
N PRO A 11 11.43 4.17 -11.89
CA PRO A 11 10.95 4.96 -10.76
C PRO A 11 10.51 6.39 -11.13
N ARG A 12 11.20 7.03 -12.08
CA ARG A 12 10.94 8.43 -12.46
C ARG A 12 9.59 8.56 -13.15
N VAL A 13 9.31 7.63 -14.06
CA VAL A 13 8.04 7.58 -14.81
C VAL A 13 6.89 7.19 -13.88
N ALA A 14 7.09 6.20 -13.02
CA ALA A 14 6.09 5.81 -12.03
C ALA A 14 5.72 6.96 -11.08
N VAL A 15 6.72 7.67 -10.53
CA VAL A 15 6.52 8.79 -9.60
C VAL A 15 5.89 10.00 -10.29
N SER A 16 6.35 10.36 -11.49
CA SER A 16 5.76 11.47 -12.25
C SER A 16 4.33 11.17 -12.68
N GLY A 17 4.05 9.94 -13.11
CA GLY A 17 2.70 9.46 -13.42
C GLY A 17 1.75 9.57 -12.24
N LEU A 18 2.15 9.12 -11.04
CA LEU A 18 1.33 9.29 -9.85
C LEU A 18 1.11 10.76 -9.52
N LYS A 19 2.16 11.60 -9.55
CA LYS A 19 2.02 13.04 -9.28
C LYS A 19 1.01 13.68 -10.23
N SER A 20 1.09 13.38 -11.52
CA SER A 20 0.16 13.90 -12.53
C SER A 20 -1.29 13.47 -12.23
N ALA A 21 -1.50 12.19 -11.91
CA ALA A 21 -2.83 11.67 -11.55
C ALA A 21 -3.38 12.36 -10.28
N LEU A 22 -2.56 12.53 -9.25
CA LEU A 22 -2.92 13.22 -8.00
C LEU A 22 -3.20 14.70 -8.23
N THR A 23 -2.41 15.38 -9.07
CA THR A 23 -2.66 16.79 -9.45
C THR A 23 -3.98 16.93 -10.21
N SER A 24 -4.27 16.01 -11.12
CA SER A 24 -5.53 15.98 -11.86
C SER A 24 -6.73 15.78 -10.92
N LEU A 25 -6.61 14.83 -9.99
CA LEU A 25 -7.63 14.59 -8.96
C LEU A 25 -7.79 15.77 -8.00
N ALA A 26 -6.71 16.48 -7.68
CA ALA A 26 -6.76 17.68 -6.86
C ALA A 26 -7.51 18.84 -7.55
N LYS A 27 -7.35 19.00 -8.86
CA LYS A 27 -8.02 20.04 -9.67
C LYS A 27 -9.49 19.74 -9.96
N ALA A 28 -9.90 18.48 -9.89
CA ALA A 28 -11.30 18.11 -10.13
C ALA A 28 -12.26 18.88 -9.19
N PRO A 29 -13.41 19.37 -9.69
CA PRO A 29 -14.41 20.12 -8.91
C PRO A 29 -15.25 19.18 -8.01
N LEU A 30 -14.56 18.43 -7.16
CA LEU A 30 -15.15 17.45 -6.24
C LEU A 30 -14.91 17.86 -4.79
N LYS A 31 -15.83 17.47 -3.90
CA LYS A 31 -15.62 17.63 -2.45
C LYS A 31 -14.38 16.82 -2.01
N PRO A 32 -13.62 17.26 -0.99
CA PRO A 32 -12.46 16.53 -0.49
C PRO A 32 -12.75 15.05 -0.17
N GLN A 33 -13.91 14.77 0.42
CA GLN A 33 -14.38 13.41 0.72
C GLN A 33 -14.55 12.58 -0.56
N GLN A 34 -15.17 13.14 -1.60
CA GLN A 34 -15.34 12.48 -2.89
C GLN A 34 -13.99 12.21 -3.57
N LYS A 35 -13.02 13.12 -3.45
CA LYS A 35 -11.65 12.91 -3.97
C LYS A 35 -10.96 11.74 -3.27
N VAL A 36 -11.12 11.60 -1.96
CA VAL A 36 -10.61 10.47 -1.17
C VAL A 36 -11.27 9.15 -1.62
N VAL A 37 -12.58 9.15 -1.85
CA VAL A 37 -13.29 7.98 -2.42
C VAL A 37 -12.75 7.63 -3.80
N MET A 38 -12.57 8.61 -4.69
CA MET A 38 -12.01 8.38 -6.03
C MET A 38 -10.60 7.79 -5.99
N LEU A 39 -9.75 8.31 -5.09
CA LEU A 39 -8.41 7.77 -4.86
C LEU A 39 -8.48 6.29 -4.44
N ARG A 40 -9.33 5.97 -3.46
CA ARG A 40 -9.46 4.62 -2.90
C ARG A 40 -10.08 3.62 -3.88
N THR A 41 -11.10 4.03 -4.64
CA THR A 41 -11.89 3.14 -5.50
C THR A 41 -11.23 2.92 -6.86
N TYR A 42 -10.52 3.93 -7.40
CA TYR A 42 -10.00 3.85 -8.77
C TYR A 42 -8.48 3.91 -8.84
N LEU A 43 -7.86 4.92 -8.23
CA LEU A 43 -6.43 5.15 -8.43
C LEU A 43 -5.57 4.09 -7.71
N ILE A 44 -5.86 3.81 -6.45
CA ILE A 44 -5.10 2.82 -5.66
C ILE A 44 -5.21 1.40 -6.25
N PRO A 45 -6.40 0.86 -6.57
CA PRO A 45 -6.52 -0.46 -7.18
C PRO A 45 -5.77 -0.58 -8.51
N ARG A 46 -5.80 0.48 -9.34
CA ARG A 46 -5.04 0.52 -10.59
C ARG A 46 -3.53 0.45 -10.35
N LEU A 47 -3.01 1.12 -9.33
CA LEU A 47 -1.59 1.04 -8.95
C LEU A 47 -1.23 -0.35 -8.44
N ILE A 48 -2.08 -0.93 -7.57
CA ILE A 48 -1.88 -2.29 -7.05
C ILE A 48 -1.78 -3.28 -8.20
N PHE A 49 -2.72 -3.24 -9.14
CA PHE A 49 -2.70 -4.12 -10.31
C PHE A 49 -1.42 -3.94 -11.12
N ALA A 50 -1.08 -2.69 -11.47
CA ALA A 50 0.09 -2.40 -12.30
C ALA A 50 1.40 -2.88 -11.65
N PHE A 51 1.61 -2.62 -10.36
CA PHE A 51 2.86 -2.94 -9.67
C PHE A 51 2.95 -4.39 -9.17
N THR A 52 1.83 -5.09 -9.03
CA THR A 52 1.86 -6.52 -8.72
C THR A 52 2.40 -7.32 -9.90
N HIS A 53 1.98 -6.98 -11.12
CA HIS A 53 2.34 -7.68 -12.36
C HIS A 53 3.60 -7.14 -13.04
N THR A 54 4.20 -6.06 -12.53
CA THR A 54 5.45 -5.53 -13.06
C THR A 54 6.55 -5.61 -12.02
N GLU A 55 7.80 -5.71 -12.48
CA GLU A 55 8.92 -5.73 -11.58
C GLU A 55 9.16 -4.37 -10.95
N CYS A 56 9.18 -4.32 -9.62
CA CYS A 56 9.30 -3.07 -8.88
C CYS A 56 10.04 -3.27 -7.56
N TYR A 57 10.72 -2.21 -7.13
CA TYR A 57 11.51 -2.21 -5.91
C TYR A 57 10.67 -1.81 -4.69
N PRO A 58 10.88 -2.41 -3.50
CA PRO A 58 10.18 -2.01 -2.28
C PRO A 58 10.32 -0.50 -1.98
N LYS A 59 11.50 0.08 -2.23
CA LYS A 59 11.77 1.51 -2.04
C LYS A 59 10.84 2.40 -2.88
N LEU A 60 10.50 1.97 -4.10
CA LEU A 60 9.57 2.72 -4.97
C LEU A 60 8.18 2.78 -4.34
N MET A 61 7.67 1.67 -3.81
CA MET A 61 6.35 1.65 -3.17
C MET A 61 6.30 2.55 -1.93
N GLY A 62 7.37 2.57 -1.13
CA GLY A 62 7.49 3.50 -0.01
C GLY A 62 7.47 4.98 -0.45
N GLN A 63 7.98 5.30 -1.64
CA GLN A 63 7.87 6.65 -2.21
C GLN A 63 6.45 6.96 -2.68
N GLN A 64 5.76 6.02 -3.34
CA GLN A 64 4.37 6.19 -3.75
C GLN A 64 3.46 6.44 -2.54
N ASP A 65 3.61 5.64 -1.47
CA ASP A 65 2.85 5.81 -0.22
C ASP A 65 3.03 7.21 0.39
N ARG A 66 4.26 7.75 0.36
CA ARG A 66 4.54 9.11 0.85
C ARG A 66 3.86 10.19 0.02
N LEU A 67 3.82 10.03 -1.31
CA LEU A 67 3.16 10.98 -2.21
C LEU A 67 1.64 10.97 -1.99
N ILE A 68 1.04 9.79 -1.91
CA ILE A 68 -0.39 9.64 -1.61
C ILE A 68 -0.72 10.29 -0.27
N ARG A 69 0.08 10.04 0.77
CA ARG A 69 -0.14 10.62 2.10
C ARG A 69 0.00 12.14 2.11
N ARG A 70 0.99 12.68 1.40
CA ARG A 70 1.16 14.14 1.25
C ARG A 70 -0.06 14.76 0.57
N TRP A 71 -0.56 14.13 -0.48
CA TRP A 71 -1.76 14.57 -1.17
C TRP A 71 -3.02 14.48 -0.29
N LEU A 72 -3.18 13.40 0.47
CA LEU A 72 -4.29 13.25 1.43
C LEU A 72 -4.28 14.36 2.49
N LYS A 73 -3.12 14.64 3.08
CA LYS A 73 -2.96 15.74 4.06
C LYS A 73 -3.29 17.10 3.44
N ALA A 74 -2.84 17.35 2.22
CA ALA A 74 -3.12 18.61 1.52
C ALA A 74 -4.60 18.77 1.14
N THR A 75 -5.27 17.67 0.80
CA THR A 75 -6.67 17.66 0.36
C THR A 75 -7.63 17.75 1.54
N LEU A 76 -7.35 17.04 2.63
CA LEU A 76 -8.21 17.01 3.83
C LEU A 76 -7.92 18.15 4.81
N ARG A 77 -6.70 18.72 4.78
CA ARG A 77 -6.24 19.77 5.70
C ARG A 77 -6.62 19.50 7.16
N PRO A 78 -6.17 18.37 7.75
CA PRO A 78 -6.50 18.06 9.13
C PRO A 78 -5.98 19.16 10.06
N GLN A 79 -6.80 19.57 11.03
CA GLN A 79 -6.50 20.68 11.95
C GLN A 79 -5.36 20.37 12.94
N THR A 80 -5.11 19.09 13.21
CA THR A 80 -4.06 18.61 14.12
C THR A 80 -3.11 17.64 13.41
N SER A 81 -1.94 17.38 14.02
CA SER A 81 -1.00 16.40 13.52
C SER A 81 -1.61 14.99 13.61
N VAL A 82 -2.19 14.52 12.50
CA VAL A 82 -2.78 13.17 12.42
C VAL A 82 -1.68 12.12 12.24
N CYS A 83 -1.73 11.08 13.06
CA CYS A 83 -0.87 9.91 12.94
C CYS A 83 -0.98 9.31 11.53
N THR A 84 0.16 8.91 10.97
CA THR A 84 0.21 8.28 9.64
C THR A 84 -0.69 7.04 9.54
N GLU A 85 -0.76 6.25 10.60
CA GLU A 85 -1.43 4.95 10.57
C GLU A 85 -2.95 5.10 10.39
N PHE A 86 -3.52 6.25 10.77
CA PHE A 86 -4.93 6.58 10.57
C PHE A 86 -5.35 6.49 9.09
N PHE A 87 -4.49 6.91 8.16
CA PHE A 87 -4.80 6.86 6.72
C PHE A 87 -4.95 5.42 6.20
N TYR A 88 -4.29 4.47 6.85
CA TYR A 88 -4.20 3.08 6.40
C TYR A 88 -5.14 2.14 7.14
N LEU A 89 -5.59 2.53 8.34
CA LEU A 89 -6.52 1.75 9.15
C LEU A 89 -7.84 1.48 8.38
N PRO A 90 -8.46 0.29 8.50
CA PRO A 90 -9.70 -0.03 7.81
C PRO A 90 -10.85 0.94 8.13
N VAL A 91 -11.76 1.12 7.17
CA VAL A 91 -12.95 1.98 7.35
C VAL A 91 -13.84 1.50 8.50
N LYS A 92 -13.98 0.18 8.67
CA LYS A 92 -14.68 -0.45 9.81
C LYS A 92 -14.11 -0.05 11.18
N GLU A 93 -12.85 0.36 11.22
CA GLU A 93 -12.13 0.80 12.41
C GLU A 93 -12.03 2.33 12.46
N ARG A 94 -12.86 3.05 11.71
CA ARG A 94 -12.88 4.52 11.59
C ARG A 94 -11.60 5.12 10.97
N GLY A 95 -10.86 4.36 10.17
CA GLY A 95 -9.77 4.86 9.34
C GLY A 95 -10.21 5.24 7.92
N LEU A 96 -9.27 5.68 7.08
CA LEU A 96 -9.57 5.98 5.66
C LEU A 96 -9.53 4.76 4.73
N GLY A 97 -8.93 3.65 5.17
CA GLY A 97 -8.88 2.39 4.42
C GLY A 97 -8.09 2.46 3.11
N MET A 98 -7.06 3.30 3.02
CA MET A 98 -6.25 3.42 1.79
C MET A 98 -5.41 2.17 1.52
N GLY A 99 -5.00 1.46 2.58
CA GLY A 99 -4.01 0.40 2.48
C GLY A 99 -2.62 0.95 2.15
N LYS A 100 -1.57 0.35 2.73
CA LYS A 100 -0.19 0.69 2.37
C LYS A 100 0.17 -0.05 1.09
N LEU A 101 0.50 0.68 0.02
CA LEU A 101 0.88 0.08 -1.26
C LEU A 101 2.07 -0.85 -1.07
N TYR A 102 3.07 -0.42 -0.28
CA TYR A 102 4.22 -1.23 0.08
C TYR A 102 3.79 -2.62 0.60
N ASP A 103 2.85 -2.66 1.53
CA ASP A 103 2.43 -3.89 2.19
C ASP A 103 1.59 -4.78 1.27
N ILE A 104 0.60 -4.19 0.60
CA ILE A 104 -0.32 -4.92 -0.28
C ILE A 104 0.45 -5.53 -1.44
N ILE A 105 1.25 -4.72 -2.14
CA ILE A 105 1.98 -5.16 -3.34
C ILE A 105 3.03 -6.19 -2.96
N GLY A 106 3.76 -6.00 -1.86
CA GLY A 106 4.78 -6.99 -1.51
C GLY A 106 4.21 -8.33 -1.06
N ILE A 107 3.08 -8.36 -0.35
CA ILE A 107 2.38 -9.62 -0.06
C ILE A 107 1.86 -10.25 -1.36
N ALA A 108 1.27 -9.46 -2.25
CA ALA A 108 0.76 -9.93 -3.53
C ALA A 108 1.87 -10.49 -4.43
N LYS A 109 3.02 -9.82 -4.54
CA LYS A 109 4.18 -10.29 -5.31
C LYS A 109 4.74 -11.59 -4.74
N ILE A 110 4.90 -11.69 -3.43
CA ILE A 110 5.34 -12.94 -2.79
C ILE A 110 4.37 -14.09 -3.09
N GLY A 111 3.07 -13.85 -2.98
CA GLY A 111 2.05 -14.83 -3.35
C GLY A 111 2.09 -15.22 -4.82
N LEU A 112 2.25 -14.25 -5.72
CA LEU A 112 2.36 -14.47 -7.16
C LEU A 112 3.56 -15.36 -7.51
N TYR A 113 4.73 -15.09 -6.92
CA TYR A 113 5.92 -15.90 -7.16
C TYR A 113 5.80 -17.32 -6.61
N SER A 114 5.18 -17.47 -5.43
CA SER A 114 4.85 -18.80 -4.91
C SER A 114 3.88 -19.55 -5.83
N SER A 115 2.94 -18.85 -6.47
CA SER A 115 2.05 -19.45 -7.47
C SER A 115 2.77 -19.82 -8.76
N PHE A 116 3.67 -18.97 -9.28
CA PHE A 116 4.48 -19.28 -10.48
C PHE A 116 5.37 -20.50 -10.28
N PHE A 117 5.94 -20.67 -9.09
CA PHE A 117 6.74 -21.86 -8.79
C PHE A 117 5.89 -23.14 -8.71
N ARG A 118 4.63 -23.03 -8.29
CA ARG A 118 3.70 -24.16 -8.18
C ARG A 118 2.99 -24.49 -9.49
N ALA A 119 2.88 -23.51 -10.39
CA ALA A 119 2.39 -23.75 -11.74
C ALA A 119 3.38 -24.71 -12.41
N GLY A 120 2.88 -25.85 -12.93
CA GLY A 120 3.73 -26.86 -13.58
C GLY A 120 4.38 -26.42 -14.90
N ASP A 121 4.50 -25.12 -15.12
CA ASP A 121 5.12 -24.50 -16.29
C ASP A 121 6.63 -24.31 -16.03
N GLU A 122 7.44 -24.96 -16.84
CA GLU A 122 8.90 -24.89 -16.77
C GLU A 122 9.42 -23.46 -16.95
N CYS A 123 8.85 -22.69 -17.87
CA CYS A 123 9.30 -21.33 -18.16
C CYS A 123 9.12 -20.42 -16.94
N LEU A 124 7.97 -20.53 -16.26
CA LEU A 124 7.71 -19.75 -15.04
C LEU A 124 8.64 -20.15 -13.90
N ARG A 125 8.94 -21.46 -13.76
CA ARG A 125 9.89 -21.94 -12.75
C ARG A 125 11.30 -21.40 -12.99
N VAL A 126 11.81 -21.54 -14.21
CA VAL A 126 13.13 -21.02 -14.61
C VAL A 126 13.20 -19.50 -14.45
N LEU A 127 12.13 -18.76 -14.80
CA LEU A 127 12.06 -17.30 -14.63
C LEU A 127 12.20 -16.90 -13.15
N VAL A 128 11.46 -17.59 -12.26
CA VAL A 128 11.51 -17.35 -10.81
C VAL A 128 12.89 -17.65 -10.24
N GLU A 129 13.54 -18.70 -10.73
CA GLU A 129 14.88 -19.12 -10.27
C GLU A 129 16.01 -18.21 -10.76
N THR A 130 15.91 -17.69 -12.00
CA THR A 130 16.97 -16.90 -12.64
C THR A 130 16.82 -15.39 -12.39
N GLN A 131 15.85 -14.75 -13.07
CA GLN A 131 15.56 -13.32 -12.98
C GLN A 131 14.96 -12.95 -11.62
N GLY A 132 14.11 -13.84 -11.08
CA GLY A 132 13.37 -13.62 -9.86
C GLY A 132 14.21 -13.62 -8.59
N SER A 133 15.28 -14.43 -8.52
CA SER A 133 15.99 -14.69 -7.25
C SER A 133 16.43 -13.42 -6.51
N ALA A 134 17.10 -12.48 -7.20
CA ALA A 134 17.59 -11.26 -6.58
C ALA A 134 16.47 -10.23 -6.26
N MET A 135 15.41 -10.16 -7.07
CA MET A 135 14.30 -9.23 -6.87
C MET A 135 13.29 -9.74 -5.85
N HIS A 136 12.99 -11.03 -5.86
CA HIS A 136 12.14 -11.70 -4.89
C HIS A 136 12.78 -11.66 -3.52
N SER A 137 14.09 -11.90 -3.44
CA SER A 137 14.84 -11.76 -2.18
C SER A 137 14.68 -10.37 -1.55
N ARG A 138 14.60 -9.30 -2.36
CA ARG A 138 14.32 -7.96 -1.83
C ARG A 138 12.93 -7.86 -1.21
N TRP A 139 11.93 -8.48 -1.83
CA TRP A 139 10.57 -8.51 -1.27
C TRP A 139 10.46 -9.43 -0.05
N TYR A 140 11.11 -10.59 -0.03
CA TYR A 140 11.20 -11.46 1.14
C TYR A 140 11.84 -10.71 2.31
N ASN A 141 12.99 -10.07 2.09
CA ASN A 141 13.69 -9.27 3.09
C ASN A 141 12.85 -8.06 3.54
N ALA A 142 12.25 -7.33 2.59
CA ALA A 142 11.35 -6.21 2.87
C ALA A 142 10.14 -6.62 3.71
N MET A 143 9.65 -7.85 3.52
CA MET A 143 8.52 -8.41 4.24
C MET A 143 8.90 -9.22 5.47
N LYS A 144 10.20 -9.35 5.77
CA LYS A 144 10.73 -10.16 6.86
C LYS A 144 10.23 -11.61 6.80
N LEU A 145 10.22 -12.17 5.59
CA LEU A 145 9.83 -13.54 5.31
C LEU A 145 11.07 -14.33 4.88
N GLY A 146 11.08 -15.63 5.19
CA GLY A 146 12.11 -16.54 4.72
C GLY A 146 12.10 -16.66 3.20
N ASN A 147 13.13 -17.31 2.65
CA ASN A 147 13.12 -17.66 1.23
C ASN A 147 12.00 -18.68 0.98
N ARG A 148 11.15 -18.42 -0.01
CA ARG A 148 10.00 -19.29 -0.38
C ARG A 148 9.03 -19.55 0.79
N PRO A 149 8.37 -18.51 1.31
CA PRO A 149 7.48 -18.66 2.46
C PRO A 149 6.24 -19.49 2.12
N ALA A 150 5.79 -20.29 3.09
CA ALA A 150 4.54 -21.03 2.97
C ALA A 150 3.33 -20.08 2.96
N ALA A 151 2.20 -20.49 2.37
CA ALA A 151 0.98 -19.69 2.34
C ALA A 151 0.51 -19.26 3.74
N VAL A 152 0.70 -20.15 4.73
CA VAL A 152 0.40 -19.87 6.14
C VAL A 152 1.27 -18.73 6.69
N GLU A 153 2.54 -18.67 6.33
CA GLU A 153 3.46 -17.61 6.77
C GLU A 153 3.12 -16.26 6.13
N ILE A 154 2.76 -16.27 4.85
CA ILE A 154 2.31 -15.08 4.12
C ILE A 154 1.06 -14.50 4.80
N ASN A 155 0.07 -15.36 5.11
CA ASN A 155 -1.16 -14.95 5.78
C ASN A 155 -0.90 -14.42 7.19
N LYS A 156 -0.09 -15.13 7.98
CA LYS A 156 0.35 -14.66 9.31
C LYS A 156 1.00 -13.29 9.21
N ARG A 157 1.88 -13.08 8.23
CA ARG A 157 2.55 -11.80 8.03
C ARG A 157 1.59 -10.68 7.67
N ASN A 158 0.59 -10.94 6.82
CA ASN A 158 -0.43 -9.96 6.47
C ASN A 158 -1.21 -9.48 7.71
N VAL A 159 -1.63 -10.42 8.58
CA VAL A 159 -2.31 -10.11 9.84
C VAL A 159 -1.42 -9.28 10.76
N LEU A 160 -0.17 -9.72 10.98
CA LEU A 160 0.79 -9.03 11.84
C LEU A 160 1.02 -7.57 11.42
N LYS A 161 1.00 -7.24 10.14
CA LYS A 161 1.16 -5.84 9.68
C LYS A 161 0.00 -4.93 10.04
N ILE A 162 -1.21 -5.48 9.99
CA ILE A 162 -2.41 -4.76 10.41
C ILE A 162 -2.31 -4.49 11.91
N ASP A 163 -1.92 -5.49 12.70
CA ASP A 163 -1.75 -5.36 14.14
C ASP A 163 -0.62 -4.38 14.51
N GLU A 164 0.55 -4.47 13.87
CA GLU A 164 1.63 -3.50 14.03
C GLU A 164 1.16 -2.06 13.75
N SER A 165 0.29 -1.88 12.75
CA SER A 165 -0.24 -0.55 12.41
C SER A 165 -1.21 -0.03 13.46
N ARG A 166 -2.00 -0.92 14.08
CA ARG A 166 -2.86 -0.59 15.23
C ARG A 166 -2.03 -0.20 16.45
N THR A 167 -1.00 -0.98 16.78
CA THR A 167 -0.12 -0.72 17.93
C THR A 167 0.58 0.64 17.78
N ARG A 168 1.14 0.93 16.59
CA ARG A 168 1.75 2.24 16.31
C ARG A 168 0.75 3.40 16.46
N LEU A 169 -0.51 3.20 16.05
CA LEU A 169 -1.54 4.21 16.23
C LEU A 169 -1.85 4.45 17.71
N SER A 170 -2.00 3.38 18.51
CA SER A 170 -2.26 3.52 19.95
C SER A 170 -1.13 4.20 20.70
N GLU A 171 0.13 3.91 20.35
CA GLU A 171 1.31 4.54 20.96
C GLU A 171 1.41 6.03 20.63
N THR A 172 1.03 6.42 19.40
CA THR A 172 1.12 7.83 18.97
C THR A 172 0.09 8.72 19.67
N VAL A 173 -1.06 8.18 20.06
CA VAL A 173 -2.16 8.94 20.68
C VAL A 173 -2.20 8.71 22.19
N HIS A 174 -1.06 8.92 22.88
CA HIS A 174 -0.90 8.81 24.34
C HIS A 174 -1.65 7.61 24.99
N GLY A 175 -1.75 6.47 24.28
CA GLY A 175 -2.46 5.26 24.71
C GLY A 175 -4.00 5.35 24.80
N SER A 176 -4.57 6.54 25.00
CA SER A 176 -5.99 6.73 25.40
C SER A 176 -6.87 7.33 24.31
N GLY A 177 -6.32 8.11 23.38
CA GLY A 177 -7.16 8.81 22.40
C GLY A 177 -7.65 7.93 21.24
N SER A 178 -7.01 6.79 20.96
CA SER A 178 -7.44 5.90 19.86
C SER A 178 -8.74 5.17 20.16
N THR A 179 -8.91 4.68 21.39
CA THR A 179 -10.13 4.02 21.87
C THR A 179 -11.27 5.02 22.01
N VAL A 180 -10.99 6.21 22.56
CA VAL A 180 -11.95 7.32 22.69
C VAL A 180 -12.40 7.83 21.31
N PHE A 181 -11.46 8.02 20.37
CA PHE A 181 -11.79 8.43 19.01
C PHE A 181 -12.66 7.37 18.32
N ARG A 182 -12.35 6.08 18.45
CA ARG A 182 -13.14 5.00 17.88
C ARG A 182 -14.57 4.95 18.44
N ALA A 183 -14.73 5.25 19.73
CA ALA A 183 -16.02 5.27 20.42
C ALA A 183 -16.85 6.53 20.13
N SER A 184 -16.24 7.65 19.73
CA SER A 184 -16.95 8.90 19.45
C SER A 184 -17.80 8.82 18.17
N PRO A 185 -19.14 8.88 18.25
CA PRO A 185 -20.00 8.87 17.07
C PRO A 185 -19.95 10.20 16.31
N ILE A 186 -19.88 11.30 17.05
CA ILE A 186 -19.99 12.68 16.52
C ILE A 186 -18.74 13.05 15.72
N THR A 187 -17.54 12.77 16.25
CA THR A 187 -16.27 13.11 15.58
C THR A 187 -16.04 12.30 14.30
N ASN A 188 -16.74 11.16 14.15
CA ASN A 188 -16.56 10.21 13.06
C ASN A 188 -17.68 10.22 12.01
N GLN A 189 -18.73 11.02 12.18
CA GLN A 189 -19.87 11.04 11.24
C GLN A 189 -19.46 11.32 9.79
N TRP A 190 -18.38 12.08 9.57
CA TRP A 190 -17.86 12.39 8.23
C TRP A 190 -17.21 11.20 7.51
N LEU A 191 -16.90 10.09 8.21
CA LEU A 191 -16.33 8.88 7.62
C LEU A 191 -17.38 7.96 6.99
N SER A 192 -18.64 8.09 7.38
CA SER A 192 -19.78 7.26 6.94
C SER A 192 -20.69 7.95 5.93
N GLY A 193 -20.20 9.02 5.28
CA GLY A 193 -20.94 9.75 4.25
C GLY A 193 -21.41 8.85 3.11
#